data_AF-A0A7J2Y7J6-F1
#
_entry.id   AF-A0A7J2Y7J6-F1
#
_cell.length_a   1.000
_cell.length_b   1.000
_cell.length_c   1.000
_cell.angle_alpha   90.00
_cell.angle_beta   90.00
_cell.angle_gamma   90.00
#
_symmetry.space_group_name_H-M   'P 1'
#
loop_
_entity.id
_entity.type
_entity.pdbx_description
1 polymer ?
#
loop_
_entity_poly.entity_id
_entity_poly.type
_entity_poly.pdbx_seq_one_letter_code
_entity_poly.pdbx_strand_id
1 'polypeptide(L)'
;MAEAAEILREEHEVVKHLLRVLTGIAASVQSGGAVPKADPEKVFDIVVNFADKCHHAKEEKALFPVLVKASPEEGGVLVHRLEGDHTAVRKLVADMRALVAAVVAGEAEARSRFAKSARAYVTILEEHIFQENTKLLPLVGSTLSAEERSALAAEFDRIEREEMDLGVHERYEHVIHDLAAKYVHA
;
A
#
# COMPACT_ATOMS: atom_id res chain seq x y z
N MET A 1 17.86 -16.62 -0.35
CA MET A 1 16.99 -15.75 0.45
C MET A 1 17.06 -14.38 -0.20
N ALA A 2 15.92 -13.80 -0.57
CA ALA A 2 15.90 -12.41 -1.01
C ALA A 2 16.35 -11.51 0.14
N GLU A 3 17.03 -10.40 -0.17
CA GLU A 3 17.38 -9.39 0.84
C GLU A 3 16.11 -8.63 1.24
N ALA A 4 16.00 -8.19 2.50
CA ALA A 4 14.81 -7.52 3.02
C ALA A 4 14.33 -6.34 2.14
N ALA A 5 15.29 -5.60 1.54
CA ALA A 5 14.99 -4.51 0.63
C ALA A 5 14.38 -4.97 -0.71
N GLU A 6 14.78 -6.12 -1.23
CA GLU A 6 14.20 -6.67 -2.48
C GLU A 6 12.76 -7.12 -2.25
N ILE A 7 12.46 -7.73 -1.09
CA ILE A 7 11.09 -8.12 -0.71
C ILE A 7 10.15 -6.89 -0.77
N LEU A 8 10.53 -5.79 -0.11
CA LEU A 8 9.70 -4.58 -0.12
C LEU A 8 9.57 -3.97 -1.52
N ARG A 9 10.63 -4.00 -2.34
CA ARG A 9 10.58 -3.54 -3.74
C ARG A 9 9.60 -4.33 -4.59
N GLU A 10 9.60 -5.66 -4.46
CA GLU A 10 8.67 -6.53 -5.18
C GLU A 10 7.23 -6.23 -4.75
N GLU A 11 6.97 -6.08 -3.46
CA GLU A 11 5.66 -5.69 -2.93
C GLU A 11 5.22 -4.31 -3.43
N HIS A 12 6.13 -3.34 -3.52
CA HIS A 12 5.87 -2.02 -4.08
C HIS A 12 5.38 -2.08 -5.54
N GLU A 13 5.85 -3.02 -6.36
CA GLU A 13 5.34 -3.17 -7.73
C GLU A 13 3.87 -3.60 -7.73
N VAL A 14 3.49 -4.53 -6.86
CA VAL A 14 2.10 -4.97 -6.69
C VAL A 14 1.22 -3.81 -6.21
N VAL A 15 1.69 -3.06 -5.20
CA VAL A 15 0.95 -1.87 -4.70
C VAL A 15 0.80 -0.83 -5.81
N LYS A 16 1.85 -0.54 -6.59
CA LYS A 16 1.76 0.41 -7.72
C LYS A 16 0.74 -0.01 -8.78
N HIS A 17 0.60 -1.31 -9.07
CA HIS A 17 -0.47 -1.80 -9.96
C HIS A 17 -1.86 -1.56 -9.36
N LEU A 18 -2.05 -1.80 -8.07
CA LEU A 18 -3.28 -1.50 -7.35
C LEU A 18 -3.63 0.01 -7.38
N LEU A 19 -2.64 0.89 -7.26
CA LEU A 19 -2.86 2.35 -7.33
C LEU A 19 -3.38 2.81 -8.70
N ARG A 20 -2.90 2.19 -9.79
CA ARG A 20 -3.42 2.45 -11.14
C ARG A 20 -4.89 2.04 -11.26
N VAL A 21 -5.26 0.89 -10.70
CA VAL A 21 -6.65 0.42 -10.64
C VAL A 21 -7.53 1.42 -9.87
N LEU A 22 -7.10 1.83 -8.67
CA LEU A 22 -7.84 2.79 -7.86
C LEU A 22 -8.01 4.14 -8.57
N THR A 23 -6.99 4.58 -9.31
CA THR A 23 -7.06 5.79 -10.15
C THR A 23 -8.14 5.66 -11.23
N GLY A 24 -8.20 4.53 -11.93
CA GLY A 24 -9.22 4.26 -12.95
C GLY A 24 -10.64 4.15 -12.37
N ILE A 25 -10.79 3.53 -11.20
CA ILE A 25 -12.07 3.50 -10.47
C ILE A 25 -12.48 4.93 -10.08
N ALA A 26 -11.58 5.74 -9.53
CA ALA A 26 -11.87 7.11 -9.15
C ALA A 26 -12.30 7.97 -10.36
N ALA A 27 -11.67 7.80 -11.52
CA ALA A 27 -12.06 8.47 -12.75
C ALA A 27 -13.46 8.04 -13.21
N SER A 28 -13.76 6.74 -13.15
CA SER A 28 -15.08 6.18 -13.50
C SER A 28 -16.19 6.68 -12.57
N VAL A 29 -15.92 6.72 -11.26
CA VAL A 29 -16.84 7.28 -10.26
C VAL A 29 -17.11 8.76 -10.54
N GLN A 30 -16.05 9.54 -10.83
CA GLN A 30 -16.14 10.98 -11.06
C GLN A 30 -16.92 11.32 -12.34
N SER A 31 -16.78 10.55 -13.41
CA SER A 31 -17.50 10.73 -14.67
C SER A 31 -18.94 10.22 -14.64
N GLY A 32 -19.35 9.59 -13.54
CA GLY A 32 -20.67 9.01 -13.36
C GLY A 32 -20.86 7.64 -14.02
N GLY A 33 -19.76 6.98 -14.40
CA GLY A 33 -19.76 5.61 -14.90
C GLY A 33 -20.30 4.61 -13.87
N ALA A 34 -20.78 3.47 -14.37
CA ALA A 34 -21.23 2.38 -13.51
C ALA A 34 -20.02 1.69 -12.86
N VAL A 35 -19.91 1.79 -11.54
CA VAL A 35 -18.91 1.07 -10.74
C VAL A 35 -19.64 0.06 -9.86
N PRO A 36 -19.57 -1.24 -10.18
CA PRO A 36 -20.17 -2.27 -9.34
C PRO A 36 -19.58 -2.19 -7.93
N LYS A 37 -20.43 -2.24 -6.89
CA LYS A 37 -20.01 -2.19 -5.48
C LYS A 37 -18.83 -3.11 -5.16
N ALA A 38 -18.80 -4.30 -5.76
CA ALA A 38 -17.78 -5.31 -5.54
C ALA A 38 -16.36 -4.89 -5.98
N ASP A 39 -16.23 -4.01 -6.98
CA ASP A 39 -14.93 -3.65 -7.54
C ASP A 39 -14.08 -2.78 -6.57
N PRO A 40 -14.57 -1.67 -5.99
CA PRO A 40 -13.85 -0.96 -4.95
C PRO A 40 -13.71 -1.79 -3.66
N GLU A 41 -14.67 -2.66 -3.32
CA GLU A 41 -14.53 -3.55 -2.16
C GLU A 41 -13.35 -4.52 -2.29
N LYS A 42 -13.12 -5.07 -3.49
CA LYS A 42 -11.93 -5.88 -3.78
C LYS A 42 -10.63 -5.09 -3.62
N VAL A 43 -10.57 -3.86 -4.13
CA VAL A 43 -9.40 -2.98 -3.92
C VAL A 43 -9.15 -2.79 -2.44
N PHE A 44 -10.20 -2.51 -1.66
CA PHE A 44 -10.05 -2.28 -0.24
C PHE A 44 -9.65 -3.53 0.54
N ASP A 45 -10.05 -4.73 0.11
CA ASP A 45 -9.57 -5.98 0.70
C ASP A 45 -8.06 -6.10 0.54
N ILE A 46 -7.55 -5.85 -0.67
CA ILE A 46 -6.10 -5.90 -0.96
C ILE A 46 -5.35 -4.83 -0.17
N VAL A 47 -5.85 -3.58 -0.14
CA VAL A 47 -5.19 -2.51 0.63
C VAL A 47 -5.08 -2.88 2.11
N VAL A 48 -6.13 -3.43 2.71
CA VAL A 48 -6.13 -3.72 4.15
C VAL A 48 -5.31 -4.96 4.48
N ASN A 49 -5.42 -6.03 3.70
CA ASN A 49 -4.75 -7.28 4.06
C ASN A 49 -3.31 -7.36 3.54
N PHE A 50 -3.05 -6.87 2.32
CA PHE A 50 -1.71 -6.89 1.74
C PHE A 50 -0.92 -5.63 2.08
N ALA A 51 -1.36 -4.45 1.64
CA ALA A 51 -0.56 -3.23 1.82
C ALA A 51 -0.40 -2.84 3.31
N ASP A 52 -1.46 -2.98 4.11
CA ASP A 52 -1.41 -2.56 5.52
C ASP A 52 -0.97 -3.69 6.46
N LYS A 53 -1.75 -4.77 6.56
CA LYS A 53 -1.46 -5.85 7.53
C LYS A 53 -0.23 -6.68 7.22
N CYS A 54 0.23 -6.72 5.98
CA CYS A 54 1.46 -7.43 5.61
C CYS A 54 2.61 -6.45 5.41
N HIS A 55 2.55 -5.61 4.37
CA HIS A 55 3.66 -4.76 3.96
C HIS A 55 4.01 -3.68 5.00
N HIS A 56 3.08 -2.78 5.37
CA HIS A 56 3.36 -1.80 6.43
C HIS A 56 3.65 -2.48 7.78
N ALA A 57 3.12 -3.68 8.04
CA ALA A 57 3.44 -4.41 9.26
C ALA A 57 4.91 -4.89 9.29
N LYS A 58 5.48 -5.32 8.15
CA LYS A 58 6.92 -5.62 8.03
C LYS A 58 7.75 -4.38 8.39
N GLU A 59 7.30 -3.22 7.93
CA GLU A 59 7.98 -1.96 8.18
C GLU A 59 7.86 -1.53 9.65
N GLU A 60 6.64 -1.34 10.14
CA GLU A 60 6.35 -0.81 11.48
C GLU A 60 6.79 -1.76 12.60
N LYS A 61 6.64 -3.08 12.42
CA LYS A 61 6.94 -4.06 13.48
C LYS A 61 8.41 -4.51 13.48
N ALA A 62 9.09 -4.46 12.34
CA ALA A 62 10.45 -5.00 12.22
C ALA A 62 11.47 -3.98 11.70
N LEU A 63 11.27 -3.38 10.52
CA LEU A 63 12.29 -2.53 9.90
C LEU A 63 12.51 -1.21 10.65
N PHE A 64 11.44 -0.45 10.88
CA PHE A 64 11.48 0.88 11.47
C PHE A 64 12.15 0.88 12.86
N PRO A 65 11.81 -0.03 13.81
CA PRO A 65 12.46 -0.06 15.12
C PRO A 65 13.98 -0.27 15.03
N VAL A 66 14.43 -1.16 14.14
CA VAL A 66 15.86 -1.46 13.96
C VAL A 66 16.58 -0.27 13.31
N LEU A 67 15.97 0.35 12.29
CA LEU A 67 16.58 1.47 11.60
C LEU A 67 16.66 2.72 12.47
N VAL A 68 15.61 3.04 13.24
CA VAL A 68 15.64 4.18 14.19
C VAL A 68 16.73 3.99 15.23
N LYS A 69 16.96 2.77 15.71
CA LYS A 69 18.05 2.48 16.65
C LYS A 69 19.43 2.67 16.02
N ALA A 70 19.59 2.24 14.76
CA ALA A 70 20.88 2.26 14.07
C ALA A 70 21.21 3.62 13.42
N SER A 71 20.20 4.41 13.06
CA SER A 71 20.31 5.76 12.51
C SER A 71 19.27 6.70 13.15
N PRO A 72 19.49 7.15 14.42
CA PRO A 72 18.49 7.91 15.17
C PRO A 72 18.15 9.28 14.58
N GLU A 73 19.09 9.91 13.87
CA GLU A 73 18.87 11.22 13.27
C GLU A 73 18.19 11.09 11.90
N GLU A 74 18.93 10.64 10.89
CA GLU A 74 18.41 10.52 9.52
C GLU A 74 17.29 9.48 9.42
N GLY A 75 17.51 8.26 9.95
CA GLY A 75 16.51 7.21 9.97
C GLY A 75 15.29 7.57 10.81
N GLY A 76 15.49 8.20 11.97
CA GLY A 76 14.41 8.66 12.85
C GLY A 76 13.46 9.66 12.18
N VAL A 77 14.01 10.68 11.50
CA VAL A 77 13.20 11.67 10.79
C VAL A 77 12.45 11.04 9.61
N LEU A 78 13.11 10.16 8.85
CA LEU A 78 12.49 9.49 7.71
C LEU A 78 11.36 8.56 8.14
N VAL A 79 11.60 7.70 9.14
CA VAL A 79 10.60 6.78 9.70
C VAL A 79 9.39 7.54 10.22
N HIS A 80 9.58 8.61 11.00
CA HIS A 80 8.47 9.38 11.54
C HIS A 80 7.56 9.95 10.44
N ARG A 81 8.14 10.40 9.33
CA ARG A 81 7.37 10.83 8.15
C ARG A 81 6.57 9.68 7.55
N LEU A 82 7.19 8.52 7.34
CA LEU A 82 6.55 7.35 6.70
C LEU A 82 5.40 6.79 7.57
N GLU A 83 5.55 6.73 8.89
CA GLU A 83 4.46 6.37 9.82
C GLU A 83 3.27 7.35 9.73
N GLY A 84 3.56 8.64 9.50
CA GLY A 84 2.57 9.67 9.23
C GLY A 84 1.78 9.39 7.94
N ASP A 85 2.47 8.97 6.88
CA ASP A 85 1.86 8.58 5.62
C ASP A 85 0.95 7.34 5.83
N HIS A 86 1.42 6.31 6.54
CA HIS A 86 0.62 5.11 6.89
C HIS A 86 -0.68 5.49 7.62
N THR A 87 -0.59 6.39 8.60
CA THR A 87 -1.75 6.87 9.35
C THR A 87 -2.73 7.62 8.45
N ALA A 88 -2.23 8.49 7.57
CA ALA A 88 -3.07 9.26 6.66
C ALA A 88 -3.82 8.35 5.67
N VAL A 89 -3.16 7.32 5.15
CA VAL A 89 -3.72 6.46 4.09
C VAL A 89 -4.72 5.46 4.66
N ARG A 90 -4.51 4.97 5.89
CA ARG A 90 -5.51 4.20 6.65
C ARG A 90 -6.81 4.99 6.84
N LYS A 91 -6.69 6.28 7.17
CA LYS A 91 -7.86 7.17 7.29
C LYS A 91 -8.59 7.33 5.95
N LEU A 92 -7.86 7.56 4.85
CA LEU A 92 -8.45 7.71 3.52
C LEU A 92 -9.20 6.44 3.07
N VAL A 93 -8.66 5.26 3.36
CA VAL A 93 -9.35 3.98 3.11
C VAL A 93 -10.66 3.89 3.88
N ALA A 94 -10.67 4.25 5.16
CA ALA A 94 -11.89 4.27 5.97
C ALA A 94 -12.93 5.26 5.40
N ASP A 95 -12.50 6.46 5.03
CA ASP A 95 -13.37 7.48 4.43
C ASP A 95 -13.97 6.98 3.10
N MET A 96 -13.18 6.36 2.23
CA MET A 96 -13.67 5.83 0.95
C MET A 96 -14.64 4.67 1.13
N ARG A 97 -14.36 3.73 2.05
CA ARG A 97 -15.25 2.60 2.37
C ARG A 97 -16.63 3.08 2.82
N ALA A 98 -16.68 4.12 3.65
CA ALA A 98 -17.94 4.70 4.14
C ALA A 98 -18.80 5.32 3.02
N LEU A 99 -18.21 5.69 1.87
CA LEU A 99 -18.89 6.34 0.76
C LEU A 99 -19.43 5.37 -0.29
N VAL A 100 -19.01 4.09 -0.29
CA VAL A 100 -19.30 3.14 -1.39
C VAL A 100 -20.79 3.01 -1.66
N ALA A 101 -21.63 2.88 -0.63
CA ALA A 101 -23.07 2.72 -0.81
C ALA A 101 -23.71 3.94 -1.51
N ALA A 102 -23.33 5.15 -1.09
CA ALA A 102 -23.82 6.40 -1.68
C ALA A 102 -23.29 6.63 -3.11
N VAL A 103 -22.04 6.22 -3.39
CA VAL A 103 -21.46 6.22 -4.75
C VAL A 103 -22.28 5.35 -5.70
N VAL A 104 -22.62 4.14 -5.25
CA VAL A 104 -23.45 3.18 -6.01
C VAL A 104 -24.88 3.70 -6.20
N ALA A 105 -25.43 4.40 -5.20
CA ALA A 105 -26.73 5.05 -5.31
C ALA A 105 -26.75 6.28 -6.24
N GLY A 106 -25.58 6.72 -6.72
CA GLY A 106 -25.46 7.81 -7.68
C GLY A 106 -25.37 9.21 -7.05
N GLU A 107 -25.11 9.30 -5.75
CA GLU A 107 -25.03 10.57 -5.05
C GLU A 107 -23.80 11.38 -5.49
N ALA A 108 -24.03 12.55 -6.09
CA ALA A 108 -22.98 13.37 -6.70
C ALA A 108 -21.88 13.79 -5.70
N GLU A 109 -22.28 14.17 -4.48
CA GLU A 109 -21.33 14.57 -3.43
C GLU A 109 -20.49 13.39 -2.96
N ALA A 110 -21.09 12.21 -2.79
CA ALA A 110 -20.36 11.00 -2.41
C ALA A 110 -19.34 10.60 -3.48
N ARG A 111 -19.71 10.69 -4.76
CA ARG A 111 -18.81 10.45 -5.90
C ARG A 111 -17.61 11.41 -5.90
N SER A 112 -17.87 12.71 -5.72
CA SER A 112 -16.83 13.74 -5.63
C SER A 112 -15.86 13.46 -4.47
N ARG A 113 -16.39 13.17 -3.28
CA ARG A 113 -15.59 12.87 -2.08
C ARG A 113 -14.79 11.57 -2.23
N PHE A 114 -15.39 10.52 -2.76
CA PHE A 114 -14.70 9.25 -3.01
C PHE A 114 -13.52 9.47 -3.96
N ALA A 115 -13.76 10.13 -5.10
CA ALA A 115 -12.72 10.37 -6.09
C ALA A 115 -11.60 11.28 -5.55
N LYS A 116 -11.95 12.27 -4.71
CA LYS A 116 -10.96 13.10 -4.01
C LYS A 116 -10.09 12.28 -3.06
N SER A 117 -10.70 11.45 -2.22
CA SER A 117 -9.96 10.59 -1.27
C SER A 117 -9.09 9.56 -1.98
N ALA A 118 -9.57 8.97 -3.07
CA ALA A 118 -8.82 8.03 -3.88
C ALA A 118 -7.58 8.67 -4.51
N ARG A 119 -7.71 9.87 -5.08
CA ARG A 119 -6.57 10.62 -5.62
C ARG A 119 -5.57 10.98 -4.53
N ALA A 120 -6.03 11.44 -3.37
CA ALA A 120 -5.14 11.75 -2.24
C ALA A 120 -4.39 10.49 -1.76
N TYR A 121 -5.08 9.35 -1.68
CA TYR A 121 -4.46 8.07 -1.31
C TYR A 121 -3.36 7.68 -2.29
N VAL A 122 -3.65 7.71 -3.60
CA VAL A 122 -2.67 7.41 -4.64
C VAL A 122 -1.47 8.35 -4.57
N THR A 123 -1.69 9.66 -4.47
CA THR A 123 -0.60 10.64 -4.39
C THR A 123 0.30 10.41 -3.16
N ILE A 124 -0.28 10.11 -2.00
CA ILE A 124 0.51 9.84 -0.80
C ILE A 124 1.32 8.55 -0.99
N LEU A 125 0.70 7.45 -1.45
CA LEU A 125 1.40 6.16 -1.60
C LEU A 125 2.49 6.18 -2.67
N GLU A 126 2.29 6.89 -3.79
CA GLU A 126 3.32 7.01 -4.82
C GLU A 126 4.57 7.74 -4.29
N GLU A 127 4.37 8.83 -3.56
CA GLU A 127 5.47 9.57 -2.93
C GLU A 127 6.09 8.77 -1.77
N HIS A 128 5.28 8.04 -1.01
CA HIS A 128 5.73 7.16 0.06
C HIS A 128 6.68 6.07 -0.48
N ILE A 129 6.22 5.27 -1.45
CA ILE A 129 7.00 4.23 -2.13
C ILE A 129 8.26 4.81 -2.78
N PHE A 130 8.18 6.01 -3.35
CA PHE A 130 9.35 6.68 -3.91
C PHE A 130 10.40 6.96 -2.84
N GLN A 131 10.00 7.46 -1.68
CA GLN A 131 10.90 7.81 -0.59
C GLN A 131 11.51 6.56 0.04
N GLU A 132 10.76 5.46 0.12
CA GLU A 132 11.29 4.21 0.61
C GLU A 132 12.33 3.64 -0.34
N ASN A 133 11.99 3.52 -1.62
CA ASN A 133 12.89 2.98 -2.63
C ASN A 133 14.18 3.79 -2.80
N THR A 134 14.10 5.12 -2.69
CA THR A 134 15.23 6.02 -2.99
C THR A 134 16.00 6.51 -1.77
N LYS A 135 15.43 6.41 -0.56
CA LYS A 135 16.07 6.87 0.67
C LYS A 135 16.09 5.80 1.75
N LEU A 136 14.95 5.25 2.12
CA LEU A 136 14.86 4.28 3.23
C LEU A 136 15.70 3.03 2.93
N LEU A 137 15.45 2.36 1.81
CA LEU A 137 16.11 1.09 1.47
C LEU A 137 17.63 1.26 1.25
N PRO A 138 18.12 2.33 0.57
CA PRO A 138 19.55 2.62 0.55
C PRO A 138 20.15 2.86 1.95
N LEU A 139 19.46 3.59 2.81
CA LEU A 139 19.92 3.84 4.19
C LEU A 139 19.99 2.53 4.99
N VAL A 140 19.03 1.62 4.81
CA VAL A 140 19.06 0.27 5.39
C VAL A 140 20.29 -0.50 4.92
N GLY A 141 20.61 -0.46 3.63
CA GLY A 141 21.78 -1.11 3.05
C GLY A 141 23.11 -0.56 3.55
N SER A 142 23.19 0.75 3.82
CA SER A 142 24.41 1.39 4.32
C SER A 142 24.56 1.37 5.84
N THR A 143 23.47 1.21 6.58
CA THR A 143 23.46 1.29 8.05
C THR A 143 23.50 -0.09 8.71
N LEU A 144 22.74 -1.06 8.19
CA LEU A 144 22.62 -2.38 8.81
C LEU A 144 23.64 -3.36 8.24
N SER A 145 24.16 -4.26 9.08
CA SER A 145 25.02 -5.38 8.67
C SER A 145 24.28 -6.39 7.79
N ALA A 146 25.01 -7.26 7.10
CA ALA A 146 24.40 -8.32 6.31
C ALA A 146 23.59 -9.30 7.18
N GLU A 147 24.07 -9.58 8.39
CA GLU A 147 23.38 -10.43 9.37
C GLU A 147 22.06 -9.80 9.83
N GLU A 148 22.03 -8.50 10.14
CA GLU A 148 20.81 -7.79 10.50
C GLU A 148 19.80 -7.75 9.35
N ARG A 149 20.25 -7.53 8.11
CA ARG A 149 19.36 -7.54 6.94
C ARG A 149 18.82 -8.94 6.64
N SER A 150 19.62 -9.99 6.86
CA SER A 150 19.14 -11.37 6.76
C SER A 150 18.13 -11.71 7.87
N ALA A 151 18.32 -11.19 9.08
CA ALA A 151 17.37 -11.36 10.18
C ALA A 151 16.05 -10.64 9.89
N LEU A 152 16.10 -9.44 9.31
CA LEU A 152 14.91 -8.71 8.85
C LEU A 152 14.13 -9.50 7.79
N ALA A 153 14.81 -10.07 6.80
CA ALA A 153 14.14 -10.89 5.78
C ALA A 153 13.41 -12.10 6.39
N ALA A 154 14.04 -12.79 7.35
CA ALA A 154 13.41 -13.91 8.05
C ALA A 154 12.20 -13.46 8.91
N GLU A 155 12.27 -12.26 9.49
CA GLU A 155 11.17 -11.68 10.25
C GLU A 155 10.02 -11.24 9.34
N PHE A 156 10.32 -10.72 8.15
CA PHE A 156 9.31 -10.41 7.14
C PHE A 156 8.55 -11.66 6.72
N ASP A 157 9.26 -12.76 6.47
CA ASP A 157 8.63 -14.04 6.16
C ASP A 157 7.73 -14.53 7.32
N ARG A 158 8.10 -14.25 8.57
CA ARG A 158 7.29 -14.61 9.75
C ARG A 158 6.01 -13.77 9.80
N ILE A 159 6.12 -12.45 9.66
CA ILE A 159 4.99 -11.53 9.63
C ILE A 159 4.02 -11.91 8.51
N GLU A 160 4.53 -12.16 7.32
CA GLU A 160 3.70 -12.57 6.18
C GLU A 160 2.94 -13.86 6.47
N ARG A 161 3.58 -14.90 7.01
CA ARG A 161 2.89 -16.15 7.37
C ARG A 161 1.83 -15.98 8.48
N GLU A 162 1.97 -14.97 9.34
CA GLU A 162 1.02 -14.69 10.41
C GLU A 162 -0.17 -13.87 9.94
N GLU A 163 0.05 -12.97 8.98
CA GLU A 163 -0.94 -12.00 8.52
C GLU A 163 -1.64 -12.45 7.21
N MET A 164 -1.03 -13.37 6.45
CA MET A 164 -1.51 -13.82 5.15
C MET A 164 -1.69 -15.35 5.10
N ASP A 165 -2.85 -15.79 4.62
CA ASP A 165 -3.07 -17.20 4.27
C ASP A 165 -2.24 -17.58 3.03
N LEU A 166 -1.88 -18.87 2.94
CA LEU A 166 -1.18 -19.41 1.77
C LEU A 166 -1.97 -19.16 0.47
N GLY A 167 -1.28 -18.66 -0.57
CA GLY A 167 -1.86 -18.42 -1.90
C GLY A 167 -2.69 -17.13 -2.03
N VAL A 168 -2.64 -16.23 -1.04
CA VAL A 168 -3.37 -14.94 -1.08
C VAL A 168 -2.68 -13.94 -2.00
N HIS A 169 -1.34 -13.95 -2.08
CA HIS A 169 -0.59 -13.03 -2.94
C HIS A 169 -0.94 -13.21 -4.42
N GLU A 170 -0.88 -14.46 -4.93
CA GLU A 170 -1.23 -14.80 -6.31
C GLU A 170 -2.70 -14.52 -6.62
N ARG A 171 -3.58 -14.63 -5.61
CA ARG A 171 -4.99 -14.26 -5.75
C ARG A 171 -5.13 -12.75 -5.92
N TYR A 172 -4.39 -11.95 -5.16
CA TYR A 172 -4.44 -10.49 -5.26
C TYR A 172 -3.90 -9.97 -6.57
N GLU A 173 -2.82 -10.55 -7.10
CA GLU A 173 -2.34 -10.19 -8.44
C GLU A 173 -3.37 -10.46 -9.53
N HIS A 174 -4.04 -11.63 -9.49
CA HIS A 174 -5.13 -11.93 -10.43
C HIS A 174 -6.29 -10.93 -10.30
N VAL A 175 -6.69 -10.58 -9.09
CA VAL A 175 -7.75 -9.59 -8.86
C VAL A 175 -7.35 -8.21 -9.37
N ILE A 176 -6.09 -7.79 -9.15
CA ILE A 176 -5.56 -6.53 -9.68
C ILE A 176 -5.59 -6.55 -11.21
N HIS A 177 -5.16 -7.64 -11.84
CA HIS A 177 -5.17 -7.79 -13.29
C HIS A 177 -6.59 -7.69 -13.87
N ASP A 178 -7.57 -8.40 -13.27
CA ASP A 178 -8.97 -8.36 -13.69
C ASP A 178 -9.58 -6.96 -13.56
N LEU A 179 -9.26 -6.25 -12.49
CA LEU A 179 -9.71 -4.87 -12.30
C LEU A 179 -8.98 -3.90 -13.24
N ALA A 180 -7.69 -4.11 -13.51
CA ALA A 180 -6.92 -3.30 -14.44
C ALA A 180 -7.51 -3.37 -15.86
N ALA A 181 -7.89 -4.57 -16.31
CA ALA A 181 -8.56 -4.74 -17.61
C ALA A 181 -9.86 -3.93 -17.76
N LYS A 182 -10.53 -3.61 -16.64
CA LYS A 182 -11.76 -2.80 -16.62
C LYS A 182 -11.49 -1.29 -16.56
N TYR A 183 -10.48 -0.89 -15.79
CA TYR A 183 -10.35 0.51 -15.33
C TYR A 183 -9.07 1.21 -15.80
N VAL A 184 -8.07 0.46 -16.27
CA VAL A 184 -6.79 1.00 -16.72
C VAL A 184 -6.78 0.93 -18.25
N HIS A 185 -6.98 2.08 -18.88
CA HIS A 185 -6.90 2.21 -20.34
C HIS A 185 -5.54 2.82 -20.73
N ALA A 186 -5.00 2.35 -21.86
CA ALA A 186 -3.73 2.82 -22.42
C ALA A 186 -3.84 4.26 -22.96
#